data_AF-A0A7X4A1J1-F1
#
_entry.id   AF-A0A7X4A1J1-F1
#
_cell.length_a   1.000
_cell.length_b   1.000
_cell.length_c   1.000
_cell.angle_alpha   90.00
_cell.angle_beta   90.00
_cell.angle_gamma   90.00
#
_symmetry.space_group_name_H-M   'P 1'
#
loop_
_entity.id
_entity.type
_entity.pdbx_description
1 polymer ?
#
loop_
_entity_poly.entity_id
_entity_poly.type
_entity_poly.pdbx_seq_one_letter_code
_entity_poly.pdbx_strand_id
1 'polypeptide(L)' 'MRPEGAASVRASISFPPEIYEVLEELARKKKVSLAWVVRDAVERYVAEQQEELEQE' A
#
# COMPACT_ATOMS: atom_id res chain seq x y z
N MET A 1 -9.70 27.52 8.70
CA MET A 1 -10.19 26.14 8.54
C MET A 1 -9.15 25.38 7.73
N ARG A 2 -8.36 24.49 8.34
CA ARG A 2 -7.49 23.60 7.54
C ARG A 2 -8.40 22.64 6.79
N PRO A 3 -8.14 22.32 5.52
CA PRO A 3 -8.91 21.28 4.87
C PRO A 3 -8.78 20.04 5.75
N GLU A 4 -9.91 19.48 6.16
CA GLU A 4 -10.03 18.12 6.68
C GLU A 4 -9.57 17.21 5.53
N GLY A 5 -8.26 17.14 5.31
CA GLY A 5 -7.64 16.23 4.39
C GLY A 5 -8.05 14.84 4.85
N ALA A 6 -8.73 14.12 3.97
CA ALA A 6 -9.29 12.79 4.20
C ALA A 6 -8.48 12.03 5.26
N ALA A 7 -9.06 11.85 6.44
CA ALA A 7 -8.37 11.30 7.58
C ALA A 7 -7.74 9.96 7.19
N SER A 8 -6.41 9.89 7.20
CA SER A 8 -5.70 8.65 6.92
C SER A 8 -6.00 7.65 8.02
N VAL A 9 -6.65 6.54 7.66
CA VAL A 9 -6.96 5.47 8.60
C VAL A 9 -5.73 4.59 8.78
N ARG A 10 -5.28 4.42 10.02
CA ARG A 10 -4.19 3.50 10.36
C ARG A 10 -4.76 2.08 10.52
N ALA A 11 -4.32 1.17 9.67
CA ALA A 11 -4.50 -0.26 9.86
C ALA A 11 -3.20 -0.89 10.39
N SER A 12 -3.32 -1.81 11.35
CA SER A 12 -2.20 -2.66 11.79
C SER A 12 -2.40 -4.05 11.21
N ILE A 13 -1.48 -4.46 10.35
CA ILE A 13 -1.48 -5.80 9.74
C ILE A 13 -0.12 -6.45 9.97
N SER A 14 -0.13 -7.76 10.15
CA SER A 14 1.09 -8.55 10.31
C SER A 14 1.44 -9.21 8.98
N PHE A 15 2.68 -9.04 8.55
CA PHE A 15 3.20 -9.69 7.35
C PHE A 15 3.99 -10.95 7.74
N PRO A 16 3.90 -12.04 6.96
CA PRO A 16 4.84 -13.14 7.12
C PRO A 16 6.27 -12.67 6.82
N PRO A 17 7.29 -13.28 7.45
CA PRO A 17 8.67 -12.80 7.39
C PRO A 17 9.21 -12.74 5.96
N GLU A 18 8.88 -13.74 5.13
CA GLU A 18 9.31 -13.81 3.73
C GLU A 18 8.83 -12.58 2.92
N ILE A 19 7.61 -12.11 3.16
CA ILE A 19 7.06 -10.93 2.48
C ILE A 19 7.69 -9.65 3.04
N TYR A 20 7.92 -9.59 4.35
CA TYR A 20 8.54 -8.43 4.97
C TYR A 20 9.94 -8.17 4.41
N GLU A 21 10.77 -9.21 4.25
CA GLU A 21 12.11 -9.11 3.67
C GLU A 21 12.07 -8.56 2.23
N VAL A 22 11.12 -9.04 1.42
CA VAL A 22 10.94 -8.55 0.04
C VAL A 22 10.50 -7.09 0.03
N LEU A 23 9.56 -6.69 0.90
CA LEU A 23 9.09 -5.30 1.01
C LEU A 23 10.23 -4.36 1.46
N GLU A 24 11.07 -4.81 2.38
CA GLU A 24 12.23 -4.06 2.86
C GLU A 24 13.28 -3.87 1.75
N GLU A 25 13.56 -4.93 0.98
CA GLU A 25 14.44 -4.85 -0.18
C GLU A 25 13.90 -3.88 -1.25
N LEU A 26 12.59 -3.91 -1.52
CA LEU A 26 11.94 -3.00 -2.46
C LEU A 26 12.02 -1.55 -1.98
N ALA A 27 11.75 -1.31 -0.70
CA ALA A 27 11.86 0.00 -0.08
C ALA A 27 13.29 0.55 -0.20
N ARG A 28 14.30 -0.28 0.10
CA ARG A 28 15.73 0.07 -0.03
C ARG A 28 16.11 0.39 -1.47
N LYS A 29 15.71 -0.43 -2.44
CA LYS A 29 16.00 -0.22 -3.87
C LYS A 29 15.39 1.08 -4.41
N LYS A 30 14.16 1.38 -4.01
CA LYS A 30 13.42 2.60 -4.44
C LYS A 30 13.73 3.84 -3.59
N LYS A 31 14.51 3.70 -2.50
CA LYS A 31 14.81 4.77 -1.51
C LYS A 31 13.54 5.38 -0.89
N VAL A 32 12.56 4.54 -0.61
CA VAL A 32 11.27 4.91 -0.02
C VAL A 32 11.05 4.16 1.29
N SER A 33 10.03 4.53 2.05
CA SER A 33 9.66 3.81 3.28
C SER A 33 8.82 2.56 2.97
N LEU A 34 8.83 1.57 3.87
CA LEU A 34 7.99 0.38 3.76
C LEU A 34 6.50 0.75 3.60
N ALA A 35 6.03 1.75 4.35
CA ALA A 35 4.66 2.26 4.25
C ALA A 35 4.33 2.80 2.86
N TRP A 36 5.29 3.41 2.17
CA TRP A 36 5.10 3.86 0.79
C TRP A 36 4.94 2.66 -0.15
N VAL A 37 5.75 1.61 0.02
CA VAL A 37 5.66 0.38 -0.80
C VAL A 37 4.31 -0.29 -0.61
N VAL A 38 3.83 -0.41 0.63
CA VAL A 38 2.52 -0.98 0.94
C VAL A 38 1.42 -0.14 0.30
N ARG A 39 1.50 1.20 0.39
CA ARG A 39 0.52 2.09 -0.21
C ARG A 39 0.48 1.94 -1.74
N ASP A 40 1.64 1.97 -2.41
CA ASP A 40 1.75 1.80 -3.87
C ASP A 40 1.19 0.45 -4.33
N ALA A 41 1.50 -0.63 -3.60
CA ALA A 41 0.98 -1.97 -3.90
C ALA A 41 -0.55 -2.05 -3.72
N VAL A 42 -1.08 -1.44 -2.66
CA VAL A 42 -2.53 -1.41 -2.39
C VAL A 42 -3.26 -0.56 -3.43
N GLU A 43 -2.73 0.61 -3.81
CA GLU A 43 -3.34 1.46 -4.84
C GLU A 43 -3.47 0.73 -6.18
N ARG A 44 -2.43 -0.02 -6.57
CA ARG A 44 -2.45 -0.86 -7.77
C ARG A 44 -3.46 -2.01 -7.67
N TYR A 45 -3.42 -2.76 -6.58
CA TYR A 45 -4.33 -3.88 -6.37
C TYR A 45 -5.79 -3.42 -6.36
N VAL A 46 -6.12 -2.33 -5.67
CA VAL A 46 -7.49 -1.79 -5.66
C VAL A 46 -7.93 -1.34 -7.04
N ALA A 47 -7.06 -0.69 -7.83
CA ALA A 47 -7.38 -0.31 -9.19
C ALA A 47 -7.65 -1.55 -10.07
N GLU A 48 -6.78 -2.56 -10.00
CA GLU A 48 -6.94 -3.81 -10.75
C GLU A 48 -8.23 -4.55 -10.37
N GLN A 49 -8.57 -4.62 -9.08
CA GLN A 49 -9.81 -5.26 -8.62
C GLN A 49 -11.05 -4.43 -8.93
N GLN A 50 -10.96 -3.10 -8.93
CA GLN A 50 -12.08 -2.25 -9.29
C GLN A 50 -12.41 -2.38 -10.78
N GLU A 51 -11.40 -2.45 -11.64
CA GLU A 51 -11.58 -2.80 -13.05
C GLU A 51 -12.21 -4.19 -13.20
N GLU A 52 -11.83 -5.17 -12.39
CA GLU A 52 -12.41 -6.52 -12.42
C GLU A 52 -13.88 -6.53 -11.97
N LEU A 53 -14.24 -5.74 -10.96
CA LEU A 53 -15.60 -5.61 -10.44
C LEU A 53 -16.52 -4.79 -11.34
N GLU A 54 -15.98 -3.82 -12.10
CA GLU A 54 -16.74 -3.01 -13.06
C GLU A 54 -17.07 -3.76 -14.35
N GLN A 55 -16.43 -4.91 -14.59
CA GLN A 55 -16.61 -5.75 -15.78
C GLN A 55 -17.57 -6.94 -15.55
N GLU A 56 -18.14 -7.08 -14.35
CA GLU A 56 -19.13 -8.10 -13.98
C GLU A 56 -20.59 -7.58 -14.03
#